data_AF-A0A7V5PXK6-F1
#
_entry.id   AF-A0A7V5PXK6-F1
#
_cell.length_a   1.000
_cell.length_b   1.000
_cell.length_c   1.000
_cell.angle_alpha   90.00
_cell.angle_beta   90.00
_cell.angle_gamma   90.00
#
_symmetry.space_group_name_H-M   'P 1'
#
loop_
_entity.id
_entity.type
_entity.pdbx_description
1 polymer ?
#
loop_
_entity_poly.entity_id
_entity_poly.type
_entity_poly.pdbx_seq_one_letter_code
_entity_poly.pdbx_strand_id
1 'polypeptide(L)'
;QVQQGWVNANGFSFVFLDEAKPQPVMLLLDESTRAYANPYGIAITPDGRRAFIACGGVDEVVVVDLPKALELVKRTPQEKRNRLRSKLSLSRQFLAARIPVGTNPYGLAASPDGKRVYVANHLGNSVSVLEVATHQVIATISVGSARAMSKLRRGEILFNSAALCFQRQFSCASCHPEGHTTGLSWDLEDDGLGNPKNIRSFRGVQGTAPFRWQGEAAQIGANECGPTVTGAMRGSPLPPSDLEALAAYVEQMPLMPNPYRGPKGELSEAARRGKAIFEGDAGCAECHTPGRFTSGERFAVGLGPGRPDDLELPGGETIAADEFDVPQLLGVWDSPPYLHDGRARTLEEIFTRFNPDDEHGNTSDLTESQLRDLIEYLKSL
;
A
#
# COMPACT_ATOMS: atom_id res chain seq x y z
N GLN A 1 2.36 3.31 -21.30
CA GLN A 1 1.64 2.81 -20.12
C GLN A 1 0.36 2.02 -20.44
N VAL A 2 -0.78 2.64 -20.81
CA VAL A 2 -2.00 1.86 -21.18
C VAL A 2 -1.72 0.87 -22.33
N GLN A 3 -0.91 1.28 -23.30
CA GLN A 3 -0.48 0.42 -24.42
C GLN A 3 0.60 -0.62 -24.04
N GLN A 4 1.29 -0.42 -22.91
CA GLN A 4 2.33 -1.32 -22.40
C GLN A 4 1.78 -2.31 -21.35
N GLY A 5 0.48 -2.25 -21.05
CA GLY A 5 -0.23 -3.26 -20.25
C GLY A 5 -0.36 -2.99 -18.76
N TRP A 6 0.25 -1.94 -18.20
CA TRP A 6 0.30 -1.74 -16.74
C TRP A 6 -0.27 -0.39 -16.31
N VAL A 7 -1.40 -0.37 -15.60
CA VAL A 7 -2.04 0.84 -15.07
C VAL A 7 -2.54 0.55 -13.66
N ASN A 8 -2.11 1.34 -12.68
CA ASN A 8 -2.78 1.38 -11.39
C ASN A 8 -4.07 2.18 -11.56
N ALA A 9 -5.20 1.49 -11.41
CA ALA A 9 -6.51 2.04 -11.69
C ALA A 9 -7.40 2.06 -10.45
N ASN A 10 -8.12 3.15 -10.29
CA ASN A 10 -9.01 3.45 -9.19
C ASN A 10 -10.45 3.35 -9.68
N GLY A 11 -11.31 2.77 -8.86
CA GLY A 11 -12.68 2.48 -9.22
C GLY A 11 -13.60 2.43 -8.01
N PHE A 12 -14.89 2.31 -8.29
CA PHE A 12 -15.92 1.99 -7.31
C PHE A 12 -16.70 0.78 -7.81
N SER A 13 -17.31 0.05 -6.89
CA SER A 13 -17.97 -1.22 -7.21
C SER A 13 -19.44 -1.21 -6.81
N PHE A 14 -20.28 -1.82 -7.64
CA PHE A 14 -21.62 -2.22 -7.27
C PHE A 14 -21.62 -3.68 -6.79
N VAL A 15 -22.34 -3.95 -5.70
CA VAL A 15 -22.63 -5.32 -5.25
C VAL A 15 -24.14 -5.49 -5.22
N PHE A 16 -24.65 -6.43 -6.02
CA PHE A 16 -26.07 -6.73 -6.15
C PHE A 16 -26.44 -7.86 -5.18
N LEU A 17 -27.06 -7.50 -4.06
CA LEU A 17 -27.36 -8.43 -2.97
C LEU A 17 -28.51 -9.39 -3.28
N ASP A 18 -29.27 -9.13 -4.33
CA ASP A 18 -30.34 -9.96 -4.86
C ASP A 18 -29.83 -11.11 -5.76
N GLU A 19 -28.56 -11.08 -6.16
CA GLU A 19 -27.95 -12.16 -6.94
C GLU A 19 -27.57 -13.35 -6.04
N ALA A 20 -27.74 -14.58 -6.53
CA ALA A 20 -27.43 -15.80 -5.75
C ALA A 20 -25.96 -15.90 -5.30
N LYS A 21 -25.05 -15.27 -6.04
CA LYS A 21 -23.62 -15.14 -5.71
C LYS A 21 -23.20 -13.71 -5.99
N PRO A 22 -23.43 -12.76 -5.07
CA PRO A 22 -23.07 -11.37 -5.27
C PRO A 22 -21.59 -11.25 -5.59
N GLN A 23 -21.26 -10.60 -6.70
CA GLN A 23 -19.88 -10.29 -7.09
C GLN A 23 -19.74 -8.78 -7.28
N PRO A 24 -18.64 -8.17 -6.82
CA PRO A 24 -18.40 -6.75 -7.04
C PRO A 24 -18.17 -6.47 -8.53
N VAL A 25 -18.97 -5.56 -9.09
CA VAL A 25 -18.81 -5.05 -10.46
C VAL A 25 -18.15 -3.69 -10.39
N MET A 26 -16.86 -3.64 -10.69
CA MET A 26 -16.06 -2.42 -10.63
C MET A 26 -16.18 -1.59 -11.91
N LEU A 27 -16.40 -0.28 -11.75
CA LEU A 27 -16.26 0.74 -12.77
C LEU A 27 -15.09 1.66 -12.40
N LEU A 28 -14.23 1.96 -13.37
CA LEU A 28 -13.06 2.82 -13.15
C LEU A 28 -13.45 4.30 -13.11
N LEU A 29 -12.85 5.05 -12.18
CA LEU A 29 -12.92 6.50 -12.12
C LEU A 29 -11.96 7.15 -13.14
N ASP A 30 -10.89 6.43 -13.47
CA ASP A 30 -9.80 6.93 -14.30
C ASP A 30 -10.17 7.11 -15.77
N GLU A 31 -9.42 8.00 -16.41
CA GLU A 31 -9.40 8.19 -17.86
C GLU A 31 -8.03 7.84 -18.43
N SER A 32 -7.97 7.66 -19.75
CA SER A 32 -6.74 7.36 -20.48
C SER A 32 -5.62 8.39 -20.32
N THR A 33 -5.93 9.60 -19.86
CA THR A 33 -5.00 10.73 -19.75
C THR A 33 -4.89 11.28 -18.33
N ARG A 34 -5.69 10.78 -17.39
CA ARG A 34 -5.79 11.34 -16.05
C ARG A 34 -6.42 10.33 -15.09
N ALA A 35 -5.79 10.14 -13.95
CA ALA A 35 -6.26 9.24 -12.92
C ALA A 35 -6.67 9.98 -11.62
N TYR A 36 -7.38 9.25 -10.78
CA TYR A 36 -8.07 9.68 -9.56
C TYR A 36 -7.59 8.83 -8.38
N ALA A 37 -6.29 8.92 -8.13
CA ALA A 37 -5.60 8.15 -7.11
C ALA A 37 -6.23 8.27 -5.71
N ASN A 38 -6.18 7.15 -4.99
CA ASN A 38 -6.55 7.02 -3.58
C ASN A 38 -7.99 7.46 -3.28
N PRO A 39 -9.03 6.79 -3.83
CA PRO A 39 -10.39 6.99 -3.38
C PRO A 39 -10.56 6.48 -1.93
N TYR A 40 -11.01 7.34 -1.01
CA TYR A 40 -11.15 7.00 0.42
C TYR A 40 -12.60 6.91 0.90
N GLY A 41 -13.42 7.90 0.54
CA GLY A 41 -14.80 8.01 1.01
C GLY A 41 -15.78 8.15 -0.13
N ILE A 42 -17.03 7.72 0.12
CA ILE A 42 -18.15 7.90 -0.80
C ILE A 42 -19.37 8.39 -0.04
N ALA A 43 -20.05 9.41 -0.56
CA ALA A 43 -21.35 9.86 -0.08
C ALA A 43 -22.36 9.87 -1.22
N ILE A 44 -23.57 9.37 -0.97
CA ILE A 44 -24.65 9.32 -1.94
C ILE A 44 -25.72 10.34 -1.55
N THR A 45 -26.24 11.08 -2.52
CA THR A 45 -27.35 12.01 -2.28
C THR A 45 -28.61 11.25 -1.82
N PRO A 46 -29.48 11.85 -0.98
CA PRO A 46 -30.68 11.17 -0.46
C PRO A 46 -31.62 10.63 -1.54
N ASP A 47 -31.63 11.25 -2.73
CA ASP A 47 -32.40 10.77 -3.89
C ASP A 47 -31.78 9.57 -4.62
N GLY A 48 -30.60 9.12 -4.20
CA GLY A 48 -29.87 8.00 -4.78
C GLY A 48 -29.30 8.26 -6.18
N ARG A 49 -29.29 9.52 -6.65
CA ARG A 49 -28.91 9.83 -8.04
C ARG A 49 -27.43 10.15 -8.24
N ARG A 50 -26.74 10.64 -7.22
CA ARG A 50 -25.33 11.04 -7.33
C ARG A 50 -24.49 10.44 -6.22
N ALA A 51 -23.33 9.92 -6.57
CA ALA A 51 -22.28 9.60 -5.60
C ALA A 51 -21.13 10.60 -5.73
N PHE A 52 -20.60 11.02 -4.60
CA PHE A 52 -19.43 11.88 -4.46
C PHE A 52 -18.33 11.04 -3.84
N ILE A 53 -17.20 10.89 -4.54
CA ILE A 53 -16.07 10.08 -4.10
C ILE A 53 -14.88 11.00 -3.86
N ALA A 54 -14.32 10.97 -2.65
CA ALA A 54 -13.13 11.74 -2.30
C ALA A 54 -11.88 10.98 -2.76
N CYS A 55 -11.09 11.61 -3.63
CA CYS A 55 -9.84 11.08 -4.15
C CYS A 55 -8.67 11.83 -3.51
N GLY A 56 -8.17 11.27 -2.42
CA GLY A 56 -7.17 11.88 -1.54
C GLY A 56 -5.85 12.19 -2.23
N GLY A 57 -5.48 11.38 -3.23
CA GLY A 57 -4.20 11.52 -3.94
C GLY A 57 -4.16 12.70 -4.91
N VAL A 58 -5.32 13.21 -5.32
CA VAL A 58 -5.42 14.24 -6.36
C VAL A 58 -6.12 15.52 -5.90
N ASP A 59 -6.48 15.62 -4.62
CA ASP A 59 -7.18 16.75 -4.00
C ASP A 59 -8.53 17.08 -4.67
N GLU A 60 -9.27 16.05 -5.10
CA GLU A 60 -10.54 16.20 -5.81
C GLU A 60 -11.65 15.31 -5.27
N VAL A 61 -12.89 15.75 -5.50
CA VAL A 61 -14.08 14.91 -5.41
C VAL A 61 -14.60 14.61 -6.80
N VAL A 62 -14.77 13.33 -7.10
CA VAL A 62 -15.38 12.85 -8.34
C VAL A 62 -16.88 12.66 -8.14
N VAL A 63 -17.69 13.17 -9.07
CA VAL A 63 -19.14 13.02 -9.05
C VAL A 63 -19.57 11.96 -10.07
N VAL A 64 -20.27 10.93 -9.60
CA VAL A 64 -20.83 9.83 -10.39
C VAL A 64 -22.33 10.02 -10.53
N ASP A 65 -22.83 9.99 -11.76
CA ASP A 65 -24.24 9.80 -12.12
C ASP A 65 -24.59 8.32 -11.94
N LEU A 66 -25.22 8.00 -10.80
CA LEU A 66 -25.52 6.62 -10.42
C LEU A 66 -26.51 5.94 -11.38
N PRO A 67 -27.61 6.59 -11.84
CA PRO A 67 -28.47 6.02 -12.87
C PRO A 67 -27.72 5.59 -14.13
N LYS A 68 -26.83 6.43 -14.67
CA LYS A 68 -26.03 6.07 -15.86
C LYS A 68 -25.04 4.94 -15.59
N ALA A 69 -24.36 4.97 -14.44
CA ALA A 69 -23.44 3.91 -14.04
C ALA A 69 -24.18 2.56 -13.88
N LEU A 70 -25.35 2.57 -13.24
CA LEU A 70 -26.18 1.38 -13.05
C LEU A 70 -26.76 0.86 -14.37
N GLU A 71 -27.19 1.74 -15.27
CA GLU A 71 -27.65 1.35 -16.60
C GLU A 71 -26.54 0.64 -17.38
N LEU A 72 -25.32 1.19 -17.36
CA LEU A 72 -24.14 0.58 -17.98
C LEU A 72 -23.86 -0.83 -17.43
N VAL A 73 -23.98 -1.03 -16.12
CA VAL A 73 -23.78 -2.34 -15.49
C VAL A 73 -24.92 -3.31 -15.85
N LYS A 74 -26.17 -2.87 -15.76
CA LYS A 74 -27.36 -3.71 -16.00
C LYS A 74 -27.49 -4.16 -17.45
N ARG A 75 -27.13 -3.30 -18.42
CA ARG A 75 -27.12 -3.67 -19.85
C ARG A 75 -25.96 -4.60 -20.22
N THR A 76 -24.95 -4.71 -19.36
CA THR A 76 -23.80 -5.61 -19.60
C THR A 76 -24.16 -7.02 -19.11
N PRO A 77 -24.07 -8.04 -19.99
CA PRO A 77 -24.30 -9.44 -19.59
C PRO A 77 -23.45 -9.83 -18.38
N GLN A 78 -24.03 -10.57 -17.43
CA GLN A 78 -23.43 -10.84 -16.12
C GLN A 78 -22.02 -11.44 -16.25
N GLU A 79 -21.83 -12.38 -17.17
CA GLU A 79 -20.57 -13.05 -17.47
C GLU A 79 -19.49 -12.11 -18.06
N LYS A 80 -19.89 -10.93 -18.54
CA LYS A 80 -18.99 -9.92 -19.11
C LYS A 80 -18.72 -8.75 -18.17
N ARG A 81 -19.46 -8.60 -17.07
CA ARG A 81 -19.34 -7.45 -16.14
C ARG A 81 -17.93 -7.29 -15.57
N ASN A 82 -17.23 -8.40 -15.30
CA ASN A 82 -15.83 -8.35 -14.83
C ASN A 82 -14.87 -7.68 -15.81
N ARG A 83 -15.20 -7.59 -17.11
CA ARG A 83 -14.38 -6.91 -18.11
C ARG A 83 -14.51 -5.39 -18.07
N LEU A 84 -15.49 -4.83 -17.34
CA LEU A 84 -15.67 -3.38 -17.23
C LEU A 84 -14.50 -2.72 -16.49
N ARG A 85 -13.88 -3.42 -15.53
CA ARG A 85 -12.74 -2.95 -14.74
C ARG A 85 -11.46 -2.68 -15.54
N SER A 86 -11.41 -3.05 -16.83
CA SER A 86 -10.26 -2.78 -17.71
C SER A 86 -10.58 -1.74 -18.80
N LYS A 87 -11.71 -1.04 -18.68
CA LYS A 87 -12.19 -0.10 -19.71
C LYS A 87 -12.21 1.35 -19.20
N LEU A 88 -11.05 2.00 -19.23
CA LEU A 88 -10.86 3.40 -18.85
C LEU A 88 -11.77 4.39 -19.62
N SER A 89 -12.21 4.05 -20.83
CA SER A 89 -13.09 4.92 -21.63
C SER A 89 -14.52 5.02 -21.10
N LEU A 90 -14.94 4.11 -20.21
CA LEU A 90 -16.31 4.08 -19.72
C LEU A 90 -16.60 5.17 -18.69
N SER A 91 -15.60 5.70 -18.01
CA SER A 91 -15.76 6.77 -17.00
C SER A 91 -16.51 7.97 -17.55
N ARG A 92 -16.24 8.36 -18.80
CA ARG A 92 -16.94 9.45 -19.51
C ARG A 92 -18.45 9.26 -19.66
N GLN A 93 -18.98 8.04 -19.51
CA GLN A 93 -20.40 7.77 -19.64
C GLN A 93 -21.18 8.08 -18.35
N PHE A 94 -20.52 8.09 -17.19
CA PHE A 94 -21.19 8.23 -15.90
C PHE A 94 -20.54 9.26 -14.97
N LEU A 95 -19.32 9.75 -15.24
CA LEU A 95 -18.76 10.86 -14.48
C LEU A 95 -19.43 12.17 -14.88
N ALA A 96 -19.96 12.88 -13.89
CA ALA A 96 -20.67 14.13 -14.07
C ALA A 96 -19.78 15.36 -13.83
N ALA A 97 -18.83 15.28 -12.89
CA ALA A 97 -17.92 16.37 -12.57
C ALA A 97 -16.69 15.88 -11.78
N ARG A 98 -15.69 16.76 -11.72
CA ARG A 98 -14.51 16.67 -10.86
C ARG A 98 -14.38 18.01 -10.16
N ILE A 99 -14.32 17.99 -8.85
CA ILE A 99 -14.40 19.20 -8.04
C ILE A 99 -13.09 19.29 -7.23
N PRO A 100 -12.20 20.23 -7.57
CA PRO A 100 -11.05 20.54 -6.72
C PRO A 100 -11.50 20.97 -5.32
N VAL A 101 -10.90 20.39 -4.29
CA VAL A 101 -11.16 20.68 -2.88
C VAL A 101 -9.84 20.94 -2.14
N GLY A 102 -9.86 20.96 -0.81
CA GLY A 102 -8.64 21.09 -0.02
C GLY A 102 -7.79 19.82 -0.05
N THR A 103 -6.60 19.91 0.53
CA THR A 103 -5.60 18.83 0.47
C THR A 103 -6.08 17.55 1.15
N ASN A 104 -5.92 16.43 0.44
CA ASN A 104 -6.16 15.07 0.85
C ASN A 104 -7.57 14.85 1.43
N PRO A 105 -8.63 14.95 0.60
CA PRO A 105 -9.99 14.70 1.02
C PRO A 105 -10.21 13.23 1.37
N TYR A 106 -10.88 12.97 2.50
CA TYR A 106 -11.12 11.62 3.03
C TYR A 106 -12.62 11.32 3.17
N GLY A 107 -13.23 11.84 4.23
CA GLY A 107 -14.65 11.62 4.54
C GLY A 107 -15.56 12.61 3.83
N LEU A 108 -16.74 12.16 3.43
CA LEU A 108 -17.80 13.03 2.91
C LEU A 108 -19.14 12.74 3.58
N ALA A 109 -20.00 13.75 3.63
CA ALA A 109 -21.39 13.61 4.06
C ALA A 109 -22.32 14.46 3.18
N ALA A 110 -23.39 13.86 2.67
CA ALA A 110 -24.45 14.58 1.97
C ALA A 110 -25.44 15.17 3.00
N SER A 111 -25.93 16.39 2.74
CA SER A 111 -26.98 16.99 3.58
C SER A 111 -28.31 16.24 3.40
N PRO A 112 -29.18 16.21 4.44
CA PRO A 112 -30.47 15.53 4.36
C PRO A 112 -31.40 16.08 3.26
N ASP A 113 -31.26 17.35 2.90
CA ASP A 113 -32.00 17.99 1.80
C ASP A 113 -31.39 17.71 0.41
N GLY A 114 -30.26 17.01 0.34
CA GLY A 114 -29.55 16.66 -0.89
C GLY A 114 -28.91 17.82 -1.64
N LYS A 115 -28.88 19.03 -1.06
CA LYS A 115 -28.36 20.23 -1.73
C LYS A 115 -26.86 20.41 -1.58
N ARG A 116 -26.25 19.82 -0.54
CA ARG A 116 -24.85 20.02 -0.19
C ARG A 116 -24.13 18.71 0.10
N VAL A 117 -22.81 18.73 -0.12
CA VAL A 117 -21.89 17.69 0.35
C VAL A 117 -20.75 18.36 1.12
N TYR A 118 -20.45 17.86 2.30
CA TYR A 118 -19.34 18.32 3.14
C TYR A 118 -18.17 17.36 2.98
N VAL A 119 -16.98 17.88 2.75
CA VAL A 119 -15.77 17.10 2.46
C VAL A 119 -14.71 17.44 3.50
N ALA A 120 -14.26 16.45 4.26
CA ALA A 120 -13.19 16.62 5.23
C ALA A 120 -11.83 16.54 4.50
N ASN A 121 -11.13 17.67 4.42
CA ASN A 121 -9.80 17.78 3.84
C ASN A 121 -8.77 17.50 4.94
N HIS A 122 -8.36 16.24 5.07
CA HIS A 122 -7.58 15.75 6.20
C HIS A 122 -6.24 16.48 6.32
N LEU A 123 -5.50 16.58 5.20
CA LEU A 123 -4.23 17.30 5.21
C LEU A 123 -4.39 18.81 5.05
N GLY A 124 -5.54 19.26 4.55
CA GLY A 124 -5.89 20.65 4.38
C GLY A 124 -6.42 21.36 5.63
N ASN A 125 -6.66 20.64 6.74
CA ASN A 125 -7.25 21.17 7.99
C ASN A 125 -8.50 22.04 7.75
N SER A 126 -9.36 21.60 6.82
CA SER A 126 -10.56 22.32 6.43
C SER A 126 -11.68 21.37 6.02
N VAL A 127 -12.89 21.92 5.93
CA VAL A 127 -14.05 21.26 5.34
C VAL A 127 -14.50 22.06 4.13
N SER A 128 -14.52 21.44 2.95
CA SER A 128 -15.12 22.03 1.75
C SER A 128 -16.61 21.75 1.72
N VAL A 129 -17.42 22.78 1.45
CA VAL A 129 -18.88 22.67 1.26
C VAL A 129 -19.16 22.75 -0.22
N LEU A 130 -19.64 21.65 -0.79
CA LEU A 130 -20.00 21.54 -2.19
C LEU A 130 -21.48 21.78 -2.39
N GLU A 131 -21.86 22.53 -3.41
CA GLU A 131 -23.23 22.59 -3.91
C GLU A 131 -23.46 21.49 -4.95
N VAL A 132 -24.47 20.64 -4.68
CA VAL A 132 -24.75 19.47 -5.52
C VAL A 132 -25.21 19.92 -6.91
N ALA A 133 -26.08 20.93 -7.02
CA ALA A 133 -26.65 21.34 -8.30
C ALA A 133 -25.61 21.84 -9.32
N THR A 134 -24.62 22.60 -8.86
CA THR A 134 -23.63 23.29 -9.70
C THR A 134 -22.27 22.59 -9.73
N HIS A 135 -22.03 21.62 -8.84
CA HIS A 135 -20.75 20.93 -8.66
C HIS A 135 -19.61 21.92 -8.31
N GLN A 136 -19.90 22.90 -7.46
CA GLN A 136 -18.92 23.91 -7.04
C GLN A 136 -18.70 23.91 -5.52
N VAL A 137 -17.49 24.29 -5.11
CA VAL A 137 -17.20 24.63 -3.71
C VAL A 137 -17.82 26.00 -3.43
N ILE A 138 -18.80 26.04 -2.53
CA ILE A 138 -19.50 27.28 -2.13
C ILE A 138 -18.96 27.86 -0.81
N ALA A 139 -18.23 27.07 -0.03
CA ALA A 139 -17.53 27.53 1.16
C ALA A 139 -16.37 26.59 1.54
N THR A 140 -15.39 27.14 2.24
CA THR A 140 -14.32 26.38 2.90
C THR A 140 -14.26 26.80 4.36
N ILE A 141 -14.46 25.85 5.27
CA ILE A 141 -14.50 26.06 6.70
C ILE A 141 -13.17 25.57 7.28
N SER A 142 -12.42 26.43 7.96
CA SER A 142 -11.21 25.99 8.67
C SER A 142 -11.60 25.23 9.95
N VAL A 143 -10.95 24.10 10.24
CA VAL A 143 -11.25 23.26 11.42
C VAL A 143 -10.13 23.27 12.48
N GLY A 144 -9.15 24.17 12.35
CA GLY A 144 -8.08 24.32 13.32
C GLY A 144 -7.26 25.57 13.05
N SER A 145 -6.40 25.96 13.99
CA SER A 145 -5.47 27.06 13.78
C SER A 145 -4.52 26.74 12.62
N ALA A 146 -4.19 27.74 11.80
CA ALA A 146 -3.16 27.61 10.78
C ALA A 146 -1.84 27.15 11.42
N ARG A 147 -1.55 25.86 11.35
CA ARG A 147 -0.24 25.33 11.75
C ARG A 147 0.75 25.71 10.66
N ALA A 148 1.86 26.32 11.05
CA ALA A 148 2.97 26.53 10.13
C ALA A 148 3.38 25.19 9.50
N MET A 149 3.74 25.22 8.22
CA MET A 149 4.15 24.02 7.51
C MET A 149 5.48 23.50 8.08
N SER A 150 5.41 22.41 8.85
CA SER A 150 6.59 21.71 9.36
C SER A 150 7.17 20.78 8.28
N LYS A 151 8.45 20.41 8.43
CA LYS A 151 9.09 19.40 7.57
C LYS A 151 8.31 18.08 7.56
N LEU A 152 7.87 17.63 8.74
CA LEU A 152 7.05 16.43 8.90
C LEU A 152 5.74 16.52 8.11
N ARG A 153 5.01 17.64 8.23
CA ARG A 153 3.74 17.84 7.53
C ARG A 153 3.93 17.94 6.02
N ARG A 154 5.04 18.55 5.57
CA ARG A 154 5.38 18.59 4.14
C ARG A 154 5.61 17.18 3.60
N GLY A 155 6.33 16.34 4.34
CA GLY A 155 6.54 14.93 4.01
C GLY A 155 5.24 14.14 3.93
N GLU A 156 4.36 14.30 4.91
CA GLU A 156 3.03 13.67 4.94
C GLU A 156 2.19 14.05 3.70
N ILE A 157 2.16 15.33 3.33
CA ILE A 157 1.46 15.80 2.13
C ILE A 157 2.05 15.18 0.86
N LEU A 158 3.37 15.15 0.73
CA LEU A 158 4.04 14.58 -0.44
C LEU A 158 3.79 13.07 -0.55
N PHE A 159 3.87 12.34 0.56
CA PHE A 159 3.65 10.90 0.62
C PHE A 159 2.25 10.50 0.14
N ASN A 160 1.25 11.33 0.45
CA ASN A 160 -0.14 11.12 0.05
C ASN A 160 -0.49 11.74 -1.31
N SER A 161 0.45 12.39 -2.00
CA SER A 161 0.17 13.14 -3.23
C SER A 161 0.52 12.35 -4.48
N ALA A 162 -0.48 12.08 -5.31
CA ALA A 162 -0.29 11.53 -6.65
C ALA A 162 0.19 12.61 -7.64
N ALA A 163 0.33 13.88 -7.24
CA ALA A 163 0.95 14.90 -8.09
C ALA A 163 2.41 14.57 -8.43
N LEU A 164 3.06 13.69 -7.65
CA LEU A 164 4.40 13.18 -7.91
C LEU A 164 4.43 12.10 -9.00
N CYS A 165 3.28 11.55 -9.38
CA CYS A 165 3.17 10.47 -10.36
C CYS A 165 2.69 11.00 -11.72
N PHE A 166 3.22 10.43 -12.80
CA PHE A 166 2.73 10.67 -14.14
C PHE A 166 1.22 10.44 -14.23
N GLN A 167 0.48 11.41 -14.79
CA GLN A 167 -0.98 11.42 -14.88
C GLN A 167 -1.74 11.24 -13.54
N ARG A 168 -1.06 11.35 -12.41
CA ARG A 168 -1.61 11.20 -11.05
C ARG A 168 -2.27 9.85 -10.77
N GLN A 169 -1.63 8.77 -11.20
CA GLN A 169 -2.19 7.41 -11.10
C GLN A 169 -2.20 6.85 -9.69
N PHE A 170 -1.14 7.10 -8.93
CA PHE A 170 -0.99 6.63 -7.57
C PHE A 170 -0.05 7.54 -6.78
N SER A 171 -0.08 7.42 -5.46
CA SER A 171 0.85 8.06 -4.53
C SER A 171 1.65 7.00 -3.77
N CYS A 172 2.60 7.40 -2.92
CA CYS A 172 3.26 6.45 -2.02
C CYS A 172 2.22 5.73 -1.15
N ALA A 173 1.20 6.45 -0.68
CA ALA A 173 0.09 5.89 0.11
C ALA A 173 -0.79 4.88 -0.64
N SER A 174 -0.70 4.78 -1.97
CA SER A 174 -1.41 3.73 -2.72
C SER A 174 -0.79 2.35 -2.50
N CYS A 175 0.54 2.27 -2.42
CA CYS A 175 1.26 1.02 -2.13
C CYS A 175 1.52 0.88 -0.63
N HIS A 176 1.66 2.00 0.08
CA HIS A 176 1.97 2.08 1.49
C HIS A 176 0.88 2.81 2.31
N PRO A 177 -0.34 2.27 2.42
CA PRO A 177 -1.42 2.91 3.15
C PRO A 177 -1.01 3.11 4.61
N GLU A 178 -1.06 4.36 5.08
CA GLU A 178 -0.63 4.74 6.45
C GLU A 178 0.81 4.30 6.78
N GLY A 179 1.69 4.21 5.78
CA GLY A 179 3.06 3.73 5.94
C GLY A 179 3.20 2.22 6.05
N HIS A 180 2.11 1.47 5.86
CA HIS A 180 2.12 0.02 5.96
C HIS A 180 2.22 -0.65 4.59
N THR A 181 1.91 -1.95 4.48
CA THR A 181 1.88 -2.68 3.22
C THR A 181 0.44 -2.93 2.77
N THR A 182 0.22 -3.06 1.46
CA THR A 182 -1.06 -3.53 0.89
C THR A 182 -1.18 -5.06 0.87
N GLY A 183 -0.10 -5.78 1.22
CA GLY A 183 -0.02 -7.23 1.05
C GLY A 183 0.06 -7.68 -0.41
N LEU A 184 0.34 -6.75 -1.34
CA LEU A 184 0.51 -7.02 -2.76
C LEU A 184 1.99 -6.99 -3.13
N SER A 185 2.41 -7.94 -3.95
CA SER A 185 3.70 -7.88 -4.65
C SER A 185 3.53 -7.20 -5.99
N TRP A 186 4.50 -6.37 -6.36
CA TRP A 186 4.49 -5.60 -7.60
C TRP A 186 5.71 -5.93 -8.43
N ASP A 187 5.47 -6.21 -9.70
CA ASP A 187 6.50 -6.33 -10.72
C ASP A 187 6.61 -4.98 -11.43
N LEU A 188 7.68 -4.25 -11.12
CA LEU A 188 7.90 -2.89 -11.58
C LEU A 188 9.02 -2.86 -12.62
N GLU A 189 9.02 -1.86 -13.50
CA GLU A 189 10.01 -1.79 -14.58
C GLU A 189 11.41 -1.34 -14.12
N ASP A 190 11.58 -0.94 -12.86
CA ASP A 190 12.84 -0.37 -12.37
C ASP A 190 13.97 -1.39 -12.19
N ASP A 191 13.64 -2.66 -11.99
CA ASP A 191 14.60 -3.78 -11.95
C ASP A 191 14.33 -4.87 -13.00
N GLY A 192 13.52 -4.55 -14.01
CA GLY A 192 13.12 -5.45 -15.09
C GLY A 192 11.83 -6.21 -14.80
N LEU A 193 11.02 -6.41 -15.83
CA LEU A 193 9.77 -7.18 -15.69
C LEU A 193 10.07 -8.66 -15.45
N GLY A 194 9.28 -9.28 -14.59
CA GLY A 194 9.46 -10.65 -14.14
C GLY A 194 10.13 -10.76 -12.77
N ASN A 195 10.17 -9.69 -11.99
CA ASN A 195 10.82 -9.69 -10.68
C ASN A 195 9.90 -9.07 -9.61
N PRO A 196 8.78 -9.75 -9.26
CA PRO A 196 7.82 -9.19 -8.32
C PRO A 196 8.47 -8.94 -6.96
N LYS A 197 8.31 -7.71 -6.45
CA LYS A 197 8.74 -7.32 -5.11
C LYS A 197 7.56 -7.11 -4.19
N ASN A 198 7.60 -7.75 -3.04
CA ASN A 198 6.67 -7.52 -1.95
C ASN A 198 6.88 -6.12 -1.36
N ILE A 199 5.79 -5.42 -1.03
CA ILE A 199 5.87 -4.09 -0.44
C ILE A 199 6.28 -4.18 1.03
N ARG A 200 7.42 -3.57 1.38
CA ARG A 200 7.87 -3.44 2.77
C ARG A 200 7.06 -2.37 3.50
N SER A 201 6.81 -2.59 4.79
CA SER A 201 6.26 -1.53 5.65
C SER A 201 7.32 -0.48 5.97
N PHE A 202 6.89 0.78 6.02
CA PHE A 202 7.66 1.90 6.56
C PHE A 202 7.52 2.09 8.07
N ARG A 203 6.66 1.33 8.76
CA ARG A 203 6.51 1.44 10.22
C ARG A 203 7.80 1.00 10.92
N GLY A 204 8.33 1.85 11.79
CA GLY A 204 9.52 1.57 12.58
C GLY A 204 10.84 1.55 11.82
N VAL A 205 10.90 2.01 10.57
CA VAL A 205 12.11 1.90 9.71
C VAL A 205 13.27 2.81 10.12
N GLN A 206 13.09 3.66 11.13
CA GLN A 206 14.14 4.59 11.55
C GLN A 206 15.38 3.85 12.03
N GLY A 207 16.50 4.07 11.32
CA GLY A 207 17.80 3.47 11.64
C GLY A 207 17.91 2.00 11.27
N THR A 208 17.13 1.52 10.31
CA THR A 208 17.19 0.16 9.75
C THR A 208 17.82 0.13 8.36
N ALA A 209 18.57 1.16 7.97
CA ALA A 209 19.23 1.20 6.68
C ALA A 209 20.21 0.01 6.54
N PRO A 210 20.42 -0.50 5.32
CA PRO A 210 19.89 -0.02 4.05
C PRO A 210 18.41 -0.40 3.80
N PHE A 211 17.83 0.15 2.75
CA PHE A 211 16.44 -0.09 2.32
C PHE A 211 16.42 -0.81 0.96
N ARG A 212 15.22 -1.21 0.53
CA ARG A 212 14.94 -2.17 -0.57
C ARG A 212 15.34 -3.60 -0.23
N TRP A 213 14.85 -4.55 -1.03
CA TRP A 213 15.15 -5.97 -0.82
C TRP A 213 16.60 -6.35 -1.10
N GLN A 214 17.32 -5.56 -1.90
CA GLN A 214 18.73 -5.80 -2.23
C GLN A 214 19.69 -4.87 -1.46
N GLY A 215 19.19 -4.05 -0.53
CA GLY A 215 20.01 -3.17 0.31
C GLY A 215 20.68 -2.01 -0.44
N GLU A 216 20.08 -1.56 -1.55
CA GLU A 216 20.69 -0.57 -2.45
C GLU A 216 20.50 0.87 -1.95
N ALA A 217 19.54 1.10 -1.05
CA ALA A 217 19.16 2.44 -0.62
C ALA A 217 19.70 2.77 0.77
N ALA A 218 20.74 3.59 0.84
CA ALA A 218 21.32 4.01 2.13
C ALA A 218 20.45 5.02 2.90
N GLN A 219 19.58 5.78 2.21
CA GLN A 219 18.73 6.82 2.79
C GLN A 219 17.32 6.79 2.21
N ILE A 220 16.30 6.94 3.05
CA ILE A 220 14.89 6.97 2.62
C ILE A 220 14.63 8.07 1.59
N GLY A 221 15.08 9.30 1.85
CA GLY A 221 14.80 10.41 0.94
C GLY A 221 15.49 10.22 -0.42
N ALA A 222 16.82 10.27 -0.40
CA ALA A 222 17.62 10.37 -1.62
C ALA A 222 17.74 9.06 -2.41
N ASN A 223 17.72 7.90 -1.77
CA ASN A 223 17.97 6.61 -2.42
C ASN A 223 16.72 5.72 -2.53
N GLU A 224 15.67 5.97 -1.73
CA GLU A 224 14.39 5.27 -1.83
C GLU A 224 13.35 6.12 -2.54
N CYS A 225 12.81 7.15 -1.88
CA CYS A 225 11.71 7.96 -2.39
C CYS A 225 12.03 8.67 -3.70
N GLY A 226 13.24 9.25 -3.83
CA GLY A 226 13.67 9.95 -5.04
C GLY A 226 13.63 9.04 -6.29
N PRO A 227 14.38 7.93 -6.30
CA PRO A 227 14.34 6.96 -7.40
C PRO A 227 12.96 6.36 -7.65
N THR A 228 12.15 6.10 -6.61
CA THR A 228 10.76 5.66 -6.79
C THR A 228 9.92 6.70 -7.53
N VAL A 229 10.07 7.98 -7.21
CA VAL A 229 9.37 9.06 -7.90
C VAL A 229 9.77 9.13 -9.38
N THR A 230 11.07 9.09 -9.69
CA THR A 230 11.53 9.22 -11.08
C THR A 230 11.37 7.95 -11.91
N GLY A 231 11.49 6.79 -11.28
CA GLY A 231 11.37 5.46 -11.90
C GLY A 231 9.92 5.00 -11.94
N ALA A 232 9.47 4.31 -10.87
CA ALA A 232 8.15 3.69 -10.81
C ALA A 232 6.98 4.68 -11.01
N MET A 233 7.03 5.85 -10.36
CA MET A 233 5.98 6.86 -10.49
C MET A 233 6.13 7.72 -11.75
N ARG A 234 7.28 7.65 -12.44
CA ARG A 234 7.61 8.42 -13.66
C ARG A 234 7.39 9.94 -13.51
N GLY A 235 7.62 10.43 -12.31
CA GLY A 235 7.56 11.83 -11.93
C GLY A 235 8.84 12.60 -12.28
N SER A 236 8.81 13.90 -11.98
CA SER A 236 10.02 14.73 -12.05
C SER A 236 10.86 14.58 -10.78
N PRO A 237 12.20 14.74 -10.86
CA PRO A 237 13.05 14.75 -9.68
C PRO A 237 12.59 15.78 -8.63
N LEU A 238 12.61 15.39 -7.36
CA LEU A 238 12.24 16.25 -6.25
C LEU A 238 13.41 17.11 -5.78
N PRO A 239 13.16 18.33 -5.28
CA PRO A 239 14.20 19.13 -4.65
C PRO A 239 14.66 18.47 -3.33
N PRO A 240 15.92 18.69 -2.90
CA PRO A 240 16.46 18.09 -1.67
C PRO A 240 15.58 18.31 -0.43
N SER A 241 14.98 19.50 -0.30
CA SER A 241 14.09 19.83 0.83
C SER A 241 12.84 18.94 0.90
N ASP A 242 12.30 18.51 -0.25
CA ASP A 242 11.14 17.63 -0.30
C ASP A 242 11.53 16.17 -0.03
N LEU A 243 12.73 15.75 -0.47
CA LEU A 243 13.29 14.44 -0.12
C LEU A 243 13.57 14.33 1.39
N GLU A 244 14.13 15.38 1.99
CA GLU A 244 14.29 15.47 3.45
C GLU A 244 12.95 15.46 4.19
N ALA A 245 11.93 16.10 3.62
CA ALA A 245 10.59 16.11 4.20
C ALA A 245 9.95 14.71 4.17
N LEU A 246 10.04 14.01 3.04
CA LEU A 246 9.59 12.63 2.89
C LEU A 246 10.30 11.70 3.87
N ALA A 247 11.64 11.78 3.96
CA ALA A 247 12.42 11.00 4.91
C ALA A 247 11.98 11.26 6.35
N ALA A 248 11.86 12.53 6.75
CA ALA A 248 11.43 12.90 8.09
C ALA A 248 10.04 12.37 8.46
N TYR A 249 9.14 12.21 7.49
CA TYR A 249 7.81 11.63 7.70
C TYR A 249 7.84 10.11 7.78
N VAL A 250 8.47 9.46 6.82
CA VAL A 250 8.58 8.00 6.75
C VAL A 250 9.29 7.43 7.97
N GLU A 251 10.40 8.04 8.39
CA GLU A 251 11.17 7.57 9.55
C GLU A 251 10.42 7.75 10.88
N GLN A 252 9.40 8.60 10.95
CA GLN A 252 8.62 8.81 12.17
C GLN A 252 7.38 7.92 12.27
N MET A 253 7.14 7.04 11.29
CA MET A 253 5.99 6.14 11.30
C MET A 253 6.14 5.12 12.44
N PRO A 254 5.23 5.10 13.44
CA PRO A 254 5.38 4.23 14.59
C PRO A 254 5.02 2.78 14.26
N LEU A 255 5.55 1.86 15.06
CA LEU A 255 5.03 0.49 15.13
C LEU A 255 3.65 0.49 15.79
N MET A 256 2.80 -0.44 15.39
CA MET A 256 1.52 -0.67 16.05
C MET A 256 1.72 -1.43 17.37
N PRO A 257 0.81 -1.27 18.35
CA PRO A 257 0.80 -2.13 19.53
C PRO A 257 0.75 -3.61 19.12
N ASN A 258 1.71 -4.41 19.63
CA ASN A 258 1.81 -5.82 19.27
C ASN A 258 0.77 -6.65 20.07
N PRO A 259 -0.19 -7.32 19.41
CA PRO A 259 -1.26 -8.06 20.08
C PRO A 259 -0.80 -9.40 20.67
N TYR A 260 0.40 -9.87 20.33
CA TYR A 260 1.02 -11.10 20.85
C TYR A 260 1.86 -10.86 22.10
N ARG A 261 1.91 -9.62 22.59
CA ARG A 261 2.49 -9.27 23.89
C ARG A 261 1.40 -8.99 24.91
N GLY A 262 1.69 -9.32 26.17
CA GLY A 262 0.78 -8.98 27.27
C GLY A 262 0.74 -7.47 27.56
N PRO A 263 -0.13 -7.00 28.47
CA PRO A 263 -0.39 -5.58 28.70
C PRO A 263 0.82 -4.73 29.10
N LYS A 264 1.92 -5.35 29.57
CA LYS A 264 3.17 -4.68 29.92
C LYS A 264 4.31 -4.99 28.94
N GLY A 265 4.00 -5.56 27.78
CA GLY A 265 4.97 -5.94 26.75
C GLY A 265 5.61 -7.32 26.98
N GLU A 266 5.10 -8.11 27.93
CA GLU A 266 5.65 -9.42 28.28
C GLU A 266 5.43 -10.46 27.17
N LEU A 267 6.41 -11.36 27.02
CA LEU A 267 6.29 -12.54 26.17
C LEU A 267 5.35 -13.57 26.82
N SER A 268 4.60 -14.30 26.00
CA SER A 268 3.93 -15.54 26.39
C SER A 268 4.97 -16.61 26.75
N GLU A 269 4.57 -17.69 27.42
CA GLU A 269 5.49 -18.81 27.70
C GLU A 269 6.02 -19.47 26.41
N ALA A 270 5.17 -19.59 25.39
CA ALA A 270 5.56 -20.09 24.08
C ALA A 270 6.59 -19.17 23.42
N ALA A 271 6.35 -17.85 23.40
CA ALA A 271 7.28 -16.88 22.84
C ALA A 271 8.61 -16.82 23.62
N ARG A 272 8.62 -17.11 24.94
CA ARG A 272 9.88 -17.24 25.70
C ARG A 272 10.68 -18.47 25.26
N ARG A 273 10.03 -19.60 25.00
CA ARG A 273 10.71 -20.80 24.45
C ARG A 273 11.18 -20.56 23.03
N GLY A 274 10.36 -19.90 22.21
CA GLY A 274 10.72 -19.48 20.85
C GLY A 274 11.92 -18.53 20.80
N LYS A 275 12.00 -17.60 21.75
CA LYS A 275 13.16 -16.72 21.91
C LYS A 275 14.45 -17.51 22.11
N ALA A 276 14.43 -18.55 22.95
CA ALA A 276 15.60 -19.39 23.19
C ALA A 276 16.03 -20.17 21.93
N ILE A 277 15.08 -20.54 21.06
CA ILE A 277 15.39 -21.15 19.75
C ILE A 277 16.02 -20.12 18.82
N PHE A 278 15.41 -18.93 18.71
CA PHE A 278 15.88 -17.83 17.85
C PHE A 278 17.30 -17.37 18.19
N GLU A 279 17.62 -17.25 19.48
CA GLU A 279 18.94 -16.83 19.98
C GLU A 279 19.93 -18.01 20.10
N GLY A 280 19.48 -19.24 19.86
CA GLY A 280 20.26 -20.46 19.99
C GLY A 280 20.58 -21.11 18.65
N ASP A 281 20.44 -22.44 18.60
CA ASP A 281 20.94 -23.27 17.50
C ASP A 281 20.23 -23.05 16.15
N ALA A 282 19.10 -22.34 16.12
CA ALA A 282 18.45 -21.97 14.85
C ALA A 282 19.21 -20.88 14.08
N GLY A 283 20.17 -20.20 14.72
CA GLY A 283 21.06 -19.23 14.08
C GLY A 283 20.38 -17.91 13.65
N CYS A 284 19.11 -17.69 14.00
CA CYS A 284 18.36 -16.52 13.51
C CYS A 284 19.00 -15.18 13.91
N ALA A 285 19.55 -15.11 15.13
CA ALA A 285 20.16 -13.90 15.67
C ALA A 285 21.47 -13.48 14.98
N GLU A 286 22.08 -14.34 14.15
CA GLU A 286 23.29 -14.01 13.38
C GLU A 286 23.01 -12.91 12.35
N CYS A 287 21.89 -13.02 11.64
CA CYS A 287 21.43 -12.01 10.69
C CYS A 287 20.44 -11.03 11.33
N HIS A 288 19.50 -11.52 12.15
CA HIS A 288 18.48 -10.70 12.78
C HIS A 288 18.89 -10.24 14.17
N THR A 289 19.91 -9.38 14.22
CA THR A 289 20.56 -8.97 15.48
C THR A 289 19.61 -8.25 16.46
N PRO A 290 19.66 -8.55 17.79
CA PRO A 290 18.77 -7.94 18.77
C PRO A 290 18.77 -6.40 18.76
N GLY A 291 17.60 -5.81 18.99
CA GLY A 291 17.38 -4.37 18.91
C GLY A 291 16.38 -4.08 17.80
N ARG A 292 16.85 -3.93 16.56
CA ARG A 292 15.99 -3.78 15.38
C ARG A 292 15.75 -5.09 14.62
N PHE A 293 16.39 -6.18 15.01
CA PHE A 293 16.27 -7.49 14.35
C PHE A 293 16.65 -7.46 12.87
N THR A 294 17.73 -6.74 12.59
CA THR A 294 18.37 -6.64 11.27
C THR A 294 19.86 -6.34 11.49
N SER A 295 20.73 -6.94 10.69
CA SER A 295 22.16 -6.62 10.63
C SER A 295 22.45 -5.40 9.75
N GLY A 296 21.53 -5.04 8.85
CA GLY A 296 21.78 -4.08 7.77
C GLY A 296 22.78 -4.59 6.72
N GLU A 297 23.02 -5.90 6.68
CA GLU A 297 23.88 -6.57 5.71
C GLU A 297 23.03 -7.43 4.76
N ARG A 298 23.67 -7.95 3.70
CA ARG A 298 23.01 -8.80 2.70
C ARG A 298 23.47 -10.24 2.85
N PHE A 299 22.55 -11.18 2.73
CA PHE A 299 22.82 -12.61 2.84
C PHE A 299 22.12 -13.38 1.73
N ALA A 300 22.78 -14.43 1.25
CA ALA A 300 22.13 -15.49 0.50
C ALA A 300 21.45 -16.43 1.49
N VAL A 301 20.12 -16.54 1.36
CA VAL A 301 19.25 -17.39 2.20
C VAL A 301 18.50 -18.40 1.34
N GLY A 302 19.15 -18.83 0.26
CA GLY A 302 18.62 -19.74 -0.76
C GLY A 302 17.53 -19.15 -1.66
N LEU A 303 17.05 -17.93 -1.45
CA LEU A 303 15.90 -17.35 -2.18
C LEU A 303 16.23 -16.85 -3.60
N GLY A 304 17.38 -17.24 -4.16
CA GLY A 304 17.77 -16.97 -5.54
C GLY A 304 16.93 -17.74 -6.58
N PRO A 305 17.15 -17.49 -7.88
CA PRO A 305 16.40 -18.10 -8.97
C PRO A 305 16.62 -19.61 -9.13
N GLY A 306 15.67 -20.29 -9.77
CA GLY A 306 15.78 -21.69 -10.20
C GLY A 306 15.09 -22.69 -9.28
N ARG A 307 14.22 -22.24 -8.37
CA ARG A 307 13.44 -23.11 -7.48
C ARG A 307 12.18 -23.64 -8.16
N PRO A 308 11.70 -24.85 -7.82
CA PRO A 308 10.47 -25.42 -8.39
C PRO A 308 9.20 -24.57 -8.20
N ASP A 309 9.21 -23.71 -7.17
CA ASP A 309 8.12 -22.80 -6.81
C ASP A 309 8.28 -21.38 -7.41
N ASP A 310 9.37 -21.11 -8.14
CA ASP A 310 9.54 -19.81 -8.79
C ASP A 310 8.48 -19.64 -9.88
N LEU A 311 7.94 -18.43 -9.99
CA LEU A 311 7.03 -18.11 -11.07
C LEU A 311 7.80 -18.17 -12.40
N GLU A 312 7.54 -19.20 -13.21
CA GLU A 312 7.98 -19.23 -14.61
C GLU A 312 7.29 -18.07 -15.35
N LEU A 313 8.05 -17.02 -15.63
CA LEU A 313 7.54 -15.84 -16.32
C LEU A 313 7.74 -15.97 -17.84
N PRO A 314 6.84 -15.39 -18.66
CA PRO A 314 6.99 -15.42 -20.11
C PRO A 314 8.25 -14.64 -20.52
N GLY A 315 9.33 -15.36 -20.86
CA GLY A 315 10.61 -14.75 -21.25
C GLY A 315 11.84 -15.45 -20.68
N GLY A 316 11.71 -16.27 -19.63
CA GLY A 316 12.80 -17.10 -19.10
C GLY A 316 13.93 -16.31 -18.40
N GLU A 317 13.79 -15.00 -18.23
CA GLU A 317 14.70 -14.18 -17.44
C GLU A 317 14.37 -14.40 -15.96
N THR A 318 15.38 -14.85 -15.21
CA THR A 318 15.29 -15.17 -13.80
C THR A 318 15.99 -14.10 -12.97
N ILE A 319 15.58 -13.99 -11.70
CA ILE A 319 16.01 -12.99 -10.71
C ILE A 319 17.55 -12.88 -10.69
N ALA A 320 18.10 -11.67 -10.80
CA ALA A 320 19.55 -11.46 -10.87
C ALA A 320 20.29 -11.43 -9.51
N ALA A 321 19.58 -11.56 -8.39
CA ALA A 321 20.14 -11.38 -7.05
C ALA A 321 19.96 -12.61 -6.16
N ASP A 322 21.07 -13.19 -5.74
CA ASP A 322 21.13 -14.29 -4.76
C ASP A 322 21.18 -13.78 -3.30
N GLU A 323 21.54 -12.51 -3.09
CA GLU A 323 21.66 -11.88 -1.78
C GLU A 323 20.58 -10.82 -1.54
N PHE A 324 20.03 -10.80 -0.32
CA PHE A 324 18.99 -9.87 0.09
C PHE A 324 19.39 -9.12 1.37
N ASP A 325 19.01 -7.85 1.47
CA ASP A 325 19.03 -7.10 2.74
C ASP A 325 18.20 -7.85 3.79
N VAL A 326 18.73 -7.96 5.01
CA VAL A 326 18.03 -8.56 6.13
C VAL A 326 16.97 -7.58 6.64
N PRO A 327 15.67 -7.80 6.40
CA PRO A 327 14.67 -6.86 6.87
C PRO A 327 14.58 -6.89 8.40
N GLN A 328 14.23 -5.74 9.01
CA GLN A 328 13.85 -5.73 10.42
C GLN A 328 12.67 -6.65 10.70
N LEU A 329 12.67 -7.33 11.85
CA LEU A 329 11.55 -8.17 12.28
C LEU A 329 10.55 -7.46 13.20
N LEU A 330 10.82 -6.21 13.59
CA LEU A 330 9.89 -5.44 14.42
C LEU A 330 8.55 -5.25 13.70
N GLY A 331 7.46 -5.72 14.30
CA GLY A 331 6.13 -5.67 13.70
C GLY A 331 5.89 -6.67 12.57
N VAL A 332 6.75 -7.69 12.42
CA VAL A 332 6.64 -8.69 11.33
C VAL A 332 5.30 -9.41 11.34
N TRP A 333 4.64 -9.54 12.50
CA TRP A 333 3.32 -10.17 12.61
C TRP A 333 2.20 -9.53 11.77
N ASP A 334 2.34 -8.24 11.43
CA ASP A 334 1.33 -7.45 10.73
C ASP A 334 1.62 -7.33 9.22
N SER A 335 2.69 -7.95 8.70
CA SER A 335 3.14 -7.71 7.32
C SER A 335 3.13 -8.92 6.37
N PRO A 336 2.11 -9.81 6.37
CA PRO A 336 2.01 -10.82 5.33
C PRO A 336 1.67 -10.19 3.97
N PRO A 337 2.05 -10.82 2.84
CA PRO A 337 2.91 -12.00 2.77
C PRO A 337 4.38 -11.65 3.09
N TYR A 338 5.21 -12.68 3.25
CA TYR A 338 6.61 -12.61 3.62
C TYR A 338 7.54 -12.98 2.47
N LEU A 339 8.83 -12.72 2.69
CA LEU A 339 9.91 -12.82 1.70
C LEU A 339 9.83 -11.73 0.62
N HIS A 340 10.89 -11.64 -0.17
CA HIS A 340 11.12 -10.51 -1.06
C HIS A 340 10.09 -10.36 -2.17
N ASP A 341 9.41 -11.45 -2.53
CA ASP A 341 8.41 -11.53 -3.59
C ASP A 341 7.01 -11.89 -3.07
N GLY A 342 6.86 -12.09 -1.75
CA GLY A 342 5.58 -12.39 -1.12
C GLY A 342 5.13 -13.85 -1.32
N ARG A 343 6.05 -14.77 -1.66
CA ARG A 343 5.70 -16.19 -1.87
C ARG A 343 5.20 -16.90 -0.60
N ALA A 344 5.64 -16.46 0.57
CA ALA A 344 5.24 -17.02 1.85
C ALA A 344 4.02 -16.29 2.42
N ARG A 345 2.87 -16.95 2.52
CA ARG A 345 1.63 -16.34 3.04
C ARG A 345 1.59 -16.27 4.57
N THR A 346 2.38 -17.10 5.21
CA THR A 346 2.45 -17.27 6.67
C THR A 346 3.92 -17.33 7.11
N LEU A 347 4.20 -17.06 8.39
CA LEU A 347 5.55 -17.18 8.94
C LEU A 347 5.99 -18.65 8.91
N GLU A 348 5.04 -19.56 9.10
CA GLU A 348 5.19 -21.01 9.01
C GLU A 348 5.77 -21.42 7.65
N GLU A 349 5.20 -20.91 6.55
CA GLU A 349 5.64 -21.26 5.18
C GLU A 349 7.09 -20.90 4.88
N ILE A 350 7.65 -19.86 5.53
CA ILE A 350 9.07 -19.49 5.40
C ILE A 350 9.95 -20.72 5.68
N PHE A 351 9.66 -21.43 6.77
CA PHE A 351 10.46 -22.56 7.23
C PHE A 351 10.02 -23.87 6.60
N THR A 352 8.71 -24.13 6.47
CA THR A 352 8.22 -25.45 6.03
C THR A 352 8.22 -25.64 4.52
N ARG A 353 8.26 -24.57 3.74
CA ARG A 353 8.19 -24.62 2.27
C ARG A 353 9.35 -23.91 1.59
N PHE A 354 9.80 -22.78 2.14
CA PHE A 354 10.78 -21.92 1.48
C PHE A 354 12.19 -21.96 2.09
N ASN A 355 12.44 -22.90 3.01
CA ASN A 355 13.75 -23.18 3.61
C ASN A 355 14.14 -24.68 3.56
N PRO A 356 14.10 -25.35 2.39
CA PRO A 356 14.31 -26.80 2.31
C PRO A 356 15.73 -27.26 2.69
N ASP A 357 16.72 -26.38 2.53
CA ASP A 357 18.15 -26.68 2.70
C ASP A 357 18.78 -25.95 3.91
N ASP A 358 17.95 -25.41 4.83
CA ASP A 358 18.37 -24.65 6.02
C ASP A 358 19.27 -23.41 5.75
N GLU A 359 19.20 -22.87 4.54
CA GLU A 359 19.92 -21.63 4.18
C GLU A 359 19.34 -20.37 4.86
N HIS A 360 18.10 -20.44 5.35
CA HIS A 360 17.44 -19.37 6.11
C HIS A 360 17.23 -19.79 7.57
N GLY A 361 18.33 -20.15 8.23
CA GLY A 361 18.35 -20.65 9.61
C GLY A 361 18.17 -22.17 9.67
N ASN A 362 18.78 -22.78 10.69
CA ASN A 362 18.71 -24.22 10.90
C ASN A 362 17.37 -24.61 11.56
N THR A 363 16.43 -25.05 10.74
CA THR A 363 15.05 -25.31 11.17
C THR A 363 14.56 -26.72 10.88
N SER A 364 15.24 -27.49 10.02
CA SER A 364 14.84 -28.87 9.67
C SER A 364 14.84 -29.84 10.86
N ASP A 365 15.71 -29.61 11.84
CA ASP A 365 15.82 -30.41 13.07
C ASP A 365 14.80 -30.01 14.15
N LEU A 366 14.05 -28.93 13.96
CA LEU A 366 13.05 -28.49 14.93
C LEU A 366 11.82 -29.39 14.90
N THR A 367 11.38 -29.84 16.08
CA THR A 367 10.05 -30.44 16.22
C THR A 367 8.96 -29.43 15.87
N GLU A 368 7.78 -29.91 15.48
CA GLU A 368 6.65 -29.01 15.22
C GLU A 368 6.33 -28.07 16.40
N SER A 369 6.55 -28.54 17.64
CA SER A 369 6.33 -27.73 18.84
C SER A 369 7.34 -26.60 18.98
N GLN A 370 8.60 -26.87 18.66
CA GLN A 370 9.66 -25.87 18.66
C GLN A 370 9.45 -24.84 17.54
N LEU A 371 9.06 -25.29 16.34
CA LEU A 371 8.74 -24.39 15.25
C LEU A 371 7.55 -23.46 15.60
N ARG A 372 6.49 -24.00 16.22
CA ARG A 372 5.38 -23.18 16.72
C ARG A 372 5.83 -22.16 17.76
N ASP A 373 6.67 -22.56 18.72
CA ASP A 373 7.20 -21.65 19.73
C ASP A 373 8.05 -20.53 19.08
N LEU A 374 8.92 -20.86 18.11
CA LEU A 374 9.70 -19.89 17.34
C LEU A 374 8.80 -18.88 16.63
N ILE A 375 7.73 -19.34 15.99
CA ILE A 375 6.77 -18.48 15.30
C ILE A 375 6.02 -17.58 16.28
N GLU A 376 5.65 -18.09 17.47
CA GLU A 376 5.07 -17.26 18.54
C GLU A 376 6.04 -16.17 19.01
N TYR A 377 7.35 -16.44 19.01
CA TYR A 377 8.34 -15.40 19.27
C TYR A 377 8.41 -14.37 18.14
N LEU A 378 8.47 -14.78 16.87
CA LEU A 378 8.46 -13.87 15.73
C LEU A 378 7.21 -12.97 15.72
N LYS A 379 6.03 -13.54 16.01
CA LYS A 379 4.78 -12.77 16.15
C LYS A 379 4.85 -11.73 17.26
N SER A 380 5.63 -11.99 18.30
CA SER A 380 5.83 -11.05 19.40
C SER A 380 6.76 -9.88 19.05
N LEU A 381 7.61 -9.99 18.02
CA LEU A 381 8.48 -8.88 17.58
C LEU A 381 7.67 -7.78 16.91
#